data_AF-A0A7X7QHQ6-F1
#
_entry.id   AF-A0A7X7QHQ6-F1
#
_cell.length_a   1.000
_cell.length_b   1.000
_cell.length_c   1.000
_cell.angle_alpha   90.00
_cell.angle_beta   90.00
_cell.angle_gamma   90.00
#
_symmetry.space_group_name_H-M   'P 1'
#
loop_
_entity.id
_entity.type
_entity.pdbx_description
1 polymer ?
#
loop_
_entity_poly.entity_id
_entity_poly.type
_entity_poly.pdbx_seq_one_letter_code
_entity_poly.pdbx_strand_id
1 'polypeptide(L)' 'PTIRRDERQPELIFWQWPRCPDCGSNRLLAYKTTRCGDGSTTRRCKCADCGRRVHIVLE' A
#
# COMPACT_ATOMS: atom_id res chain seq x y z
N PRO A 1 -26.45 -18.78 28.72
CA PRO A 1 -25.59 -17.69 28.18
C PRO A 1 -25.91 -17.44 26.71
N THR A 2 -26.73 -16.41 26.43
CA THR A 2 -27.10 -16.02 25.07
C THR A 2 -25.97 -15.18 24.45
N ILE A 3 -25.31 -15.74 23.44
CA ILE A 3 -24.29 -15.04 22.65
C ILE A 3 -24.99 -13.94 21.86
N ARG A 4 -24.83 -12.68 22.27
CA ARG A 4 -25.28 -11.53 21.46
C ARG A 4 -24.38 -11.47 20.22
N ARG A 5 -24.93 -11.81 19.06
CA ARG A 5 -24.27 -11.53 17.77
C ARG A 5 -24.19 -10.02 17.62
N ASP A 6 -22.99 -9.49 17.48
CA ASP A 6 -22.77 -8.09 17.10
C ASP A 6 -23.29 -7.93 15.66
N GLU A 7 -24.45 -7.28 15.50
CA GLU A 7 -25.15 -7.09 14.22
C GLU A 7 -24.53 -5.98 13.36
N ARG A 8 -23.36 -5.46 13.74
CA ARG A 8 -22.62 -4.52 12.90
C ARG A 8 -22.19 -5.24 11.62
N GLN A 9 -22.78 -4.84 10.50
CA GLN A 9 -22.33 -5.27 9.18
C GLN A 9 -20.83 -4.96 9.06
N PRO A 10 -20.01 -5.90 8.56
CA PRO A 10 -18.58 -5.66 8.40
C PRO A 10 -18.39 -4.44 7.49
N GLU A 11 -17.67 -3.44 8.00
CA GLU A 11 -17.26 -2.30 7.20
C GLU A 11 -16.33 -2.79 6.10
N LEU A 12 -16.79 -2.72 4.85
CA LEU A 12 -16.00 -3.15 3.70
C LEU A 12 -15.04 -2.03 3.32
N ILE A 13 -13.75 -2.22 3.64
CA ILE A 13 -12.70 -1.30 3.23
C ILE A 13 -12.23 -1.70 1.83
N PHE A 14 -12.55 -0.85 0.85
CA PHE A 14 -11.97 -0.96 -0.48
C PHE A 14 -10.54 -0.43 -0.46
N TRP A 15 -9.59 -1.26 -0.86
CA TRP A 15 -8.20 -0.85 -0.96
C TRP A 15 -7.58 -1.41 -2.24
N GLN A 16 -6.63 -0.66 -2.81
CA GLN A 16 -5.91 -1.09 -4.00
C GLN A 16 -4.40 -0.93 -3.76
N TRP A 17 -3.65 -1.98 -4.12
CA TRP A 17 -2.20 -1.90 -4.13
C TRP A 17 -1.71 -0.90 -5.18
N PRO A 18 -0.68 -0.08 -4.86
CA PRO A 18 0.00 0.73 -5.84
C PRO A 18 0.54 -0.12 -6.99
N ARG A 19 0.43 0.39 -8.21
CA ARG A 19 0.95 -0.27 -9.43
C ARG A 19 2.19 0.45 -9.94
N CYS A 20 3.04 -0.29 -10.66
CA CYS A 20 4.13 0.29 -11.41
C CYS A 20 3.56 1.19 -12.52
N PRO A 21 3.95 2.47 -12.58
CA PRO A 21 3.42 3.40 -13.59
C PRO A 21 3.83 3.02 -15.02
N ASP A 22 4.91 2.25 -15.18
CA ASP A 22 5.45 1.90 -16.49
C ASP A 22 4.85 0.63 -17.10
N CYS A 23 4.64 -0.42 -16.29
CA CYS A 23 4.14 -1.71 -16.79
C CYS A 23 2.82 -2.17 -16.16
N GLY A 24 2.26 -1.40 -15.22
CA GLY A 24 1.00 -1.73 -14.55
C GLY A 24 1.09 -2.87 -13.53
N SER A 25 2.25 -3.48 -13.32
CA SER A 25 2.44 -4.56 -12.34
C SER A 25 2.21 -4.07 -10.91
N ASN A 26 1.57 -4.91 -10.08
CA ASN A 26 1.46 -4.70 -8.64
C ASN A 26 2.61 -5.35 -7.84
N ARG A 27 3.58 -5.98 -8.51
CA ARG A 27 4.74 -6.63 -7.87
C ARG A 27 5.83 -5.61 -7.57
N LEU A 28 5.62 -4.82 -6.52
CA LEU A 28 6.57 -3.81 -6.06
C LEU A 28 7.35 -4.31 -4.84
N LEU A 29 8.67 -4.35 -4.96
CA LEU A 29 9.59 -4.74 -3.89
C LEU A 29 10.08 -3.49 -3.15
N ALA A 30 9.55 -3.25 -1.95
CA ALA A 30 10.00 -2.15 -1.10
C ALA A 30 11.38 -2.45 -0.49
N TYR A 31 12.28 -1.47 -0.48
CA TYR A 31 13.61 -1.62 0.11
C TYR A 31 14.04 -0.48 1.04
N LYS A 32 13.32 0.66 1.03
CA LYS A 32 13.58 1.76 1.97
C LYS A 32 12.29 2.53 2.25
N THR A 33 12.07 2.86 3.53
CA THR A 33 11.06 3.82 3.96
C THR A 33 11.75 5.02 4.58
N THR A 34 11.27 6.23 4.33
CA THR A 34 11.84 7.47 4.86
C THR A 34 10.71 8.38 5.30
N ARG A 35 10.75 8.79 6.57
CA ARG A 35 9.88 9.84 7.08
C ARG A 35 10.51 11.19 6.74
N CYS A 36 9.75 12.04 6.08
CA CYS A 36 10.18 13.35 5.63
C CYS A 36 9.84 14.41 6.68
N GLY A 37 10.55 15.55 6.65
CA GLY A 37 10.36 16.63 7.63
C GLY A 37 9.03 17.36 7.50
N ASP A 38 8.35 17.20 6.36
CA ASP A 38 7.00 17.69 6.07
C ASP A 38 5.88 16.79 6.64
N GLY A 39 6.24 15.72 7.35
CA GLY A 39 5.30 14.76 7.92
C GLY A 39 4.95 13.60 6.98
N SER A 40 5.31 13.67 5.69
CA SER A 40 5.05 12.60 4.74
C SER A 40 5.94 11.38 4.99
N THR A 41 5.47 10.20 4.58
CA THR A 41 6.28 8.99 4.58
C THR A 41 6.48 8.49 3.17
N THR A 42 7.72 8.45 2.69
CA THR A 42 8.03 7.91 1.36
C THR A 42 8.52 6.48 1.44
N ARG A 43 8.15 5.65 0.45
CA ARG A 43 8.62 4.28 0.29
C ARG A 43 9.22 4.08 -1.09
N ARG A 44 10.49 3.67 -1.11
CA ARG A 44 11.21 3.34 -2.33
C ARG A 44 11.05 1.88 -2.65
N CYS A 45 10.64 1.61 -3.88
CA CYS A 45 10.34 0.29 -4.39
C CYS A 45 11.07 0.04 -5.72
N LYS A 46 11.21 -1.23 -6.08
CA LYS A 46 11.60 -1.70 -7.42
C LYS A 46 10.49 -2.60 -7.95
N CYS A 47 10.04 -2.38 -9.19
CA CYS A 47 9.11 -3.31 -9.82
C CYS A 47 9.84 -4.64 -10.10
N ALA A 48 9.27 -5.75 -9.67
CA ALA A 48 9.83 -7.08 -9.88
C ALA A 48 9.80 -7.51 -11.35
N ASP A 49 8.86 -6.97 -12.14
CA ASP A 49 8.66 -7.41 -13.53
C ASP A 49 9.46 -6.54 -14.52
N CYS A 50 9.32 -5.21 -14.48
CA CYS A 50 10.06 -4.33 -15.40
C CYS A 50 11.37 -3.76 -14.82
N GLY A 51 11.65 -3.99 -13.54
CA GLY A 51 12.87 -3.52 -12.87
C GLY A 51 12.91 -2.02 -12.54
N ARG A 52 11.89 -1.24 -12.93
CA ARG A 52 11.86 0.21 -12.74
C ARG A 52 11.76 0.58 -11.26
N ARG A 53 12.43 1.67 -10.86
CA ARG A 53 12.35 2.21 -9.49
C ARG A 53 11.10 3.06 -9.36
N VAL A 54 10.34 2.81 -8.30
CA VAL A 54 9.06 3.47 -8.01
C VAL A 54 9.16 4.11 -6.64
N HIS A 55 8.68 5.36 -6.51
CA HIS A 55 8.61 6.09 -5.26
C HIS A 55 7.15 6.27 -4.89
N ILE A 56 6.75 5.75 -3.73
CA ILE A 56 5.37 5.81 -3.23
C ILE A 56 5.37 6.82 -2.07
N VAL A 57 4.48 7.81 -2.12
CA VAL A 57 4.21 8.70 -0.99
C VAL A 57 3.04 8.12 -0.21
N LEU A 58 3.23 7.93 1.08
CA LEU A 58 2.25 7.46 2.05
C LEU A 58 1.92 8.68 2.91
N GLU A 59 0.69 9.17 2.76
CA GLU A 59 0.11 10.23 3.61
C GLU A 59 -0.25 9.68 4.99
#